data_AF-A0A5N5N6M2-F1
#
_entry.id   AF-A0A5N5N6M2-F1
#
_cell.length_a   1.000
_cell.length_b   1.000
_cell.length_c   1.000
_cell.angle_alpha   90.00
_cell.angle_beta   90.00
_cell.angle_gamma   90.00
#
_symmetry.space_group_name_H-M   'P 1'
#
loop_
_entity.id
_entity.type
_entity.pdbx_description
1 polymer ?
#
loop_
_entity_poly.entity_id
_entity_poly.type
_entity_poly.pdbx_seq_one_letter_code
_entity_poly.pdbx_strand_id
1 'polypeptide(L)'
;MTRSLSSNQLTKRPQTLCSTLLVCASTSASCFCAWGTTSCTCSVRKPDTIEVQQMKAQAREEKHQRQMERALLENEKKKRENIEREKEQMEREKREMMLRLSQFEEKAKKAEKDLQLQLDRAMRLEEERRKVEQESARLEAERQAALLAKEELARQAEDQMKNQEQLAAELAEYTAKISLLEEAKRVKEQEADQWQNRAKEAQDDLFKTREELHLMMAAPVPPPPMVIADEVHEAEHDDHDENMRSYSAEFQVEGIRNNRDEEDRLTEAEKNERVQRQLMALSSELADARDESKKTQNDILHMENMRAGRDKYKTLRQIRMGNTKQRIDEFEAL
;
A
#
# COMPACT_ATOMS: atom_id res chain seq x y z
N MET A 1 -119.87 -39.77 -70.12
CA MET A 1 -118.41 -39.87 -70.34
C MET A 1 -117.75 -39.01 -69.27
N THR A 2 -117.32 -39.57 -68.13
CA THR A 2 -116.12 -40.41 -67.86
C THR A 2 -114.92 -39.58 -67.39
N ARG A 3 -114.65 -39.73 -66.09
CA ARG A 3 -113.61 -39.14 -65.23
C ARG A 3 -112.26 -38.80 -65.90
N SER A 4 -111.66 -37.70 -65.45
CA SER A 4 -110.29 -37.72 -64.93
C SER A 4 -110.21 -36.86 -63.66
N LEU A 5 -109.60 -37.40 -62.60
CA LEU A 5 -109.26 -36.69 -61.37
C LEU A 5 -107.73 -36.53 -61.34
N SER A 6 -107.23 -35.38 -60.88
CA SER A 6 -105.84 -35.27 -60.45
C SER A 6 -105.73 -34.24 -59.34
N SER A 7 -105.76 -34.73 -58.09
CA SER A 7 -105.27 -33.98 -56.95
C SER A 7 -103.75 -34.10 -56.91
N ASN A 8 -103.05 -33.04 -56.52
CA ASN A 8 -101.74 -33.22 -55.88
C ASN A 8 -101.50 -32.18 -54.79
N GLN A 9 -100.95 -32.65 -53.68
CA GLN A 9 -100.77 -31.90 -52.43
C GLN A 9 -99.31 -31.48 -52.23
N LEU A 10 -99.09 -30.66 -51.21
CA LEU A 10 -97.79 -30.24 -50.65
C LEU A 10 -96.62 -31.24 -50.83
N THR A 11 -95.45 -30.70 -51.17
CA THR A 11 -94.21 -31.03 -50.44
C THR A 11 -93.37 -29.77 -50.22
N LYS A 12 -93.10 -29.42 -48.96
CA LYS A 12 -91.97 -28.54 -48.60
C LYS A 12 -90.71 -29.42 -48.57
N ARG A 13 -89.60 -28.99 -49.19
CA ARG A 13 -88.32 -29.68 -48.99
C ARG A 13 -87.83 -29.43 -47.56
N PRO A 14 -87.51 -30.48 -46.77
CA PRO A 14 -86.87 -30.28 -45.46
C PRO A 14 -85.42 -29.83 -45.65
N GLN A 15 -84.92 -29.00 -44.73
CA GLN A 15 -83.48 -28.78 -44.60
C GLN A 15 -82.88 -30.01 -43.92
N THR A 16 -82.03 -30.76 -44.63
CA THR A 16 -81.22 -31.82 -44.05
C THR A 16 -80.13 -31.20 -43.18
N LEU A 17 -80.25 -31.35 -41.86
CA LEU A 17 -79.17 -31.08 -40.93
C LEU A 17 -78.06 -32.13 -41.18
N CYS A 18 -76.89 -31.70 -41.67
CA CYS A 18 -75.73 -32.57 -41.74
C CYS A 18 -75.14 -32.70 -40.34
N SER A 19 -75.14 -33.91 -39.78
CA SER A 19 -74.52 -34.20 -38.48
C SER A 19 -73.09 -34.68 -38.70
N THR A 20 -72.20 -33.75 -39.03
CA THR A 20 -70.77 -34.00 -39.26
C THR A 20 -70.12 -34.62 -38.03
N LEU A 21 -69.53 -35.80 -38.18
CA LEU A 21 -68.91 -36.56 -37.09
C LEU A 21 -67.47 -36.93 -37.45
N LEU A 22 -66.51 -36.35 -36.73
CA LEU A 22 -65.09 -36.70 -36.85
C LEU A 22 -64.84 -38.05 -36.18
N VAL A 23 -64.47 -39.07 -36.97
CA VAL A 23 -64.15 -40.40 -36.45
C VAL A 23 -62.73 -40.41 -35.87
N CYS A 24 -62.60 -40.47 -34.54
CA CYS A 24 -61.32 -40.65 -33.86
C CYS A 24 -61.06 -42.13 -33.54
N ALA A 25 -59.83 -42.60 -33.79
CA ALA A 25 -59.43 -43.99 -33.57
C ALA A 25 -59.30 -44.39 -32.08
N SER A 26 -59.41 -43.45 -31.13
CA SER A 26 -59.39 -43.73 -29.70
C SER A 26 -60.28 -42.77 -28.89
N THR A 27 -61.15 -43.32 -28.06
CA THR A 27 -62.02 -42.57 -27.15
C THR A 27 -61.28 -41.89 -26.01
N SER A 28 -60.09 -42.37 -25.59
CA SER A 28 -59.34 -41.76 -24.48
C SER A 28 -58.73 -40.41 -24.83
N ALA A 29 -58.25 -40.24 -26.07
CA ALA A 29 -57.73 -38.96 -26.58
C ALA A 29 -58.83 -37.90 -26.71
N SER A 30 -60.06 -38.34 -27.03
CA SER A 30 -61.20 -37.46 -27.34
C SER A 30 -61.65 -36.62 -26.13
N CYS A 31 -61.73 -37.23 -24.94
CA CYS A 31 -62.29 -36.55 -23.77
C CYS A 31 -61.34 -35.53 -23.13
N PHE A 32 -60.10 -35.92 -22.84
CA PHE A 32 -59.22 -35.13 -21.95
C PHE A 32 -58.87 -33.75 -22.53
N CYS A 33 -58.42 -33.70 -23.79
CA CYS A 33 -58.05 -32.45 -24.44
C CYS A 33 -59.24 -31.52 -24.66
N ALA A 34 -60.41 -32.05 -25.07
CA ALA A 34 -61.59 -31.24 -25.34
C ALA A 34 -62.23 -30.69 -24.04
N TRP A 35 -62.48 -31.56 -23.05
CA TRP A 35 -63.14 -31.16 -21.81
C TRP A 35 -62.21 -30.30 -20.95
N GLY A 36 -60.96 -30.71 -20.75
CA GLY A 36 -59.98 -29.96 -19.98
C GLY A 36 -59.72 -28.57 -20.56
N THR A 37 -59.47 -28.46 -21.87
CA THR A 37 -59.17 -27.14 -22.49
C THR A 37 -60.40 -26.25 -22.59
N THR A 38 -61.60 -26.80 -22.81
CA THR A 38 -62.84 -26.00 -22.73
C THR A 38 -63.02 -25.50 -21.30
N SER A 39 -62.93 -26.39 -20.31
CA SER A 39 -62.96 -26.05 -18.88
C SER A 39 -61.73 -25.27 -18.35
N CYS A 40 -60.78 -24.88 -19.22
CA CYS A 40 -59.64 -23.99 -18.88
C CYS A 40 -59.59 -22.71 -19.73
N THR A 41 -60.26 -22.67 -20.88
CA THR A 41 -60.53 -21.42 -21.60
C THR A 41 -61.71 -20.67 -20.99
N CYS A 42 -62.58 -21.38 -20.28
CA CYS A 42 -63.77 -20.80 -19.73
C CYS A 42 -63.49 -19.72 -18.61
N SER A 43 -62.67 -19.89 -17.52
CA SER A 43 -62.72 -18.90 -16.38
C SER A 43 -62.14 -17.60 -16.82
N VAL A 44 -61.15 -17.67 -17.70
CA VAL A 44 -60.46 -16.52 -18.26
C VAL A 44 -61.46 -15.45 -18.70
N ARG A 45 -62.67 -15.87 -19.10
CA ARG A 45 -63.74 -14.96 -19.48
C ARG A 45 -64.91 -14.89 -18.47
N LYS A 46 -65.05 -15.76 -17.45
CA LYS A 46 -65.96 -15.49 -16.30
C LYS A 46 -65.39 -14.31 -15.49
N PRO A 47 -66.19 -13.54 -14.73
CA PRO A 47 -65.66 -12.85 -13.57
C PRO A 47 -64.98 -13.88 -12.64
N ASP A 48 -63.82 -13.54 -12.08
CA ASP A 48 -63.15 -14.36 -11.07
C ASP A 48 -64.14 -14.74 -9.94
N THR A 49 -64.11 -16.00 -9.48
CA THR A 49 -64.86 -16.39 -8.27
C THR A 49 -64.34 -15.62 -7.05
N ILE A 50 -65.15 -15.50 -6.00
CA ILE A 50 -64.76 -14.77 -4.78
C ILE A 50 -63.45 -15.36 -4.20
N GLU A 51 -63.31 -16.68 -4.23
CA GLU A 51 -62.08 -17.40 -3.86
C GLU A 51 -60.88 -16.98 -4.71
N VAL A 52 -61.01 -16.94 -6.05
CA VAL A 52 -59.93 -16.51 -6.95
C VAL A 52 -59.60 -15.01 -6.75
N GLN A 53 -60.59 -14.16 -6.44
CA GLN A 53 -60.35 -12.76 -6.09
C GLN A 53 -59.59 -12.63 -4.77
N GLN A 54 -59.96 -13.40 -3.74
CA GLN A 54 -59.26 -13.47 -2.46
C GLN A 54 -57.82 -13.98 -2.64
N MET A 55 -57.61 -15.06 -3.39
CA MET A 55 -56.28 -15.57 -3.73
C MET A 55 -55.45 -14.54 -4.50
N LYS A 56 -56.04 -13.79 -5.43
CA LYS A 56 -55.35 -12.70 -6.15
C LYS A 56 -55.03 -11.50 -5.25
N ALA A 57 -55.86 -11.19 -4.26
CA ALA A 57 -55.58 -10.16 -3.27
C ALA A 57 -54.45 -10.60 -2.33
N GLN A 58 -54.58 -11.78 -1.71
CA GLN A 58 -53.57 -12.39 -0.86
C GLN A 58 -52.22 -12.55 -1.59
N ALA A 59 -52.20 -13.01 -2.84
CA ALA A 59 -50.96 -13.15 -3.60
C ALA A 59 -50.30 -11.79 -3.92
N ARG A 60 -51.05 -10.70 -4.03
CA ARG A 60 -50.50 -9.33 -4.15
C ARG A 60 -49.96 -8.84 -2.81
N GLU A 61 -50.69 -9.07 -1.74
CA GLU A 61 -50.29 -8.70 -0.37
C GLU A 61 -49.04 -9.47 0.07
N GLU A 62 -49.01 -10.80 -0.07
CA GLU A 62 -47.83 -11.63 0.17
C GLU A 62 -46.66 -11.25 -0.74
N LYS A 63 -46.89 -10.92 -2.02
CA LYS A 63 -45.82 -10.44 -2.91
C LYS A 63 -45.24 -9.12 -2.40
N HIS A 64 -46.09 -8.19 -1.98
CA HIS A 64 -45.65 -6.91 -1.41
C HIS A 64 -44.93 -7.11 -0.08
N GLN A 65 -45.46 -7.96 0.81
CA GLN A 65 -44.84 -8.29 2.09
C GLN A 65 -43.47 -8.95 1.92
N ARG A 66 -43.34 -9.93 1.01
CA ARG A 66 -42.06 -10.56 0.65
C ARG A 66 -41.10 -9.57 -0.04
N GLN A 67 -41.59 -8.56 -0.74
CA GLN A 67 -40.76 -7.46 -1.28
C GLN A 67 -40.27 -6.53 -0.17
N MET A 68 -41.12 -6.16 0.79
CA MET A 68 -40.75 -5.35 1.95
C MET A 68 -39.77 -6.09 2.87
N GLU A 69 -40.00 -7.38 3.13
CA GLU A 69 -39.08 -8.26 3.86
C GLU A 69 -37.71 -8.35 3.18
N ARG A 70 -37.68 -8.60 1.86
CA ARG A 70 -36.43 -8.59 1.09
C ARG A 70 -35.71 -7.25 1.15
N ALA A 71 -36.43 -6.13 1.04
CA ALA A 71 -35.85 -4.79 1.15
C ALA A 71 -35.31 -4.51 2.56
N LEU A 72 -35.97 -4.99 3.62
CA LEU A 72 -35.48 -4.92 5.00
C LEU A 72 -34.21 -5.74 5.20
N LEU A 73 -34.19 -7.00 4.72
CA LEU A 73 -33.02 -7.88 4.77
C LEU A 73 -31.84 -7.34 3.94
N GLU A 74 -32.10 -6.75 2.77
CA GLU A 74 -31.09 -6.11 1.94
C GLU A 74 -30.51 -4.87 2.64
N ASN A 75 -31.36 -4.05 3.26
CA ASN A 75 -30.92 -2.90 4.05
C ASN A 75 -30.16 -3.31 5.32
N GLU A 76 -30.53 -4.41 5.98
CA GLU A 76 -29.77 -4.94 7.11
C GLU A 76 -28.42 -5.51 6.65
N LYS A 77 -28.38 -6.26 5.55
CA LYS A 77 -27.13 -6.75 4.96
C LYS A 77 -26.19 -5.57 4.64
N LYS A 78 -26.67 -4.54 3.95
CA LYS A 78 -25.88 -3.33 3.65
C LYS A 78 -25.36 -2.63 4.91
N LYS A 79 -26.14 -2.58 5.99
CA LYS A 79 -25.68 -2.05 7.29
C LYS A 79 -24.56 -2.91 7.89
N ARG A 80 -24.72 -4.23 7.91
CA ARG A 80 -23.68 -5.17 8.41
C ARG A 80 -22.39 -5.06 7.57
N GLU A 81 -22.53 -5.02 6.24
CA GLU A 81 -21.45 -4.90 5.27
C GLU A 81 -20.69 -3.56 5.40
N ASN A 82 -21.40 -2.46 5.67
CA ASN A 82 -20.75 -1.17 5.96
C ASN A 82 -20.03 -1.17 7.31
N ILE A 83 -20.61 -1.75 8.36
CA ILE A 83 -19.94 -1.90 9.67
C ILE A 83 -18.68 -2.78 9.55
N GLU A 84 -18.72 -3.80 8.69
CA GLU A 84 -17.58 -4.67 8.40
C GLU A 84 -16.46 -3.90 7.66
N ARG A 85 -16.80 -3.12 6.63
CA ARG A 85 -15.86 -2.20 5.94
C ARG A 85 -15.24 -1.17 6.89
N GLU A 86 -16.06 -0.52 7.72
CA GLU A 86 -15.62 0.46 8.71
C GLU A 86 -14.66 -0.19 9.73
N LYS A 87 -14.98 -1.38 10.24
CA LYS A 87 -14.11 -2.15 11.12
C LYS A 87 -12.80 -2.53 10.44
N GLU A 88 -12.84 -2.96 9.18
CA GLU A 88 -11.66 -3.37 8.42
C GLU A 88 -10.74 -2.16 8.12
N GLN A 89 -11.31 -1.00 7.80
CA GLN A 89 -10.57 0.27 7.69
C GLN A 89 -9.95 0.68 9.04
N MET A 90 -10.71 0.66 10.14
CA MET A 90 -10.19 0.95 11.48
C MET A 90 -9.06 -0.01 11.88
N GLU A 91 -9.10 -1.27 11.43
CA GLU A 91 -7.99 -2.20 11.62
C GLU A 91 -6.77 -1.88 10.73
N ARG A 92 -6.97 -1.42 9.48
CA ARG A 92 -5.87 -0.92 8.62
C ARG A 92 -5.20 0.31 9.24
N GLU A 93 -5.97 1.30 9.64
CA GLU A 93 -5.46 2.51 10.32
C GLU A 93 -4.73 2.17 11.63
N LYS A 94 -5.24 1.19 12.40
CA LYS A 94 -4.55 0.66 13.59
C LYS A 94 -3.21 -0.01 13.25
N ARG A 95 -3.13 -0.79 12.17
CA ARG A 95 -1.86 -1.40 11.70
C ARG A 95 -0.85 -0.34 11.28
N GLU A 96 -1.27 0.68 10.53
CA GLU A 96 -0.41 1.81 10.17
C GLU A 96 0.10 2.57 11.39
N MET A 97 -0.78 2.91 12.33
CA MET A 97 -0.39 3.61 13.57
C MET A 97 0.59 2.79 14.40
N MET A 98 0.40 1.47 14.48
CA MET A 98 1.34 0.55 15.14
C MET A 98 2.71 0.51 14.43
N LEU A 99 2.73 0.48 13.09
CA LEU A 99 3.98 0.54 12.32
C LEU A 99 4.72 1.88 12.52
N ARG A 100 4.00 3.00 12.49
CA ARG A 100 4.56 4.34 12.76
C ARG A 100 5.14 4.42 14.17
N LEU A 101 4.45 3.88 15.18
CA LEU A 101 4.97 3.78 16.55
C LEU A 101 6.26 2.94 16.62
N SER A 102 6.31 1.78 15.95
CA SER A 102 7.52 0.96 15.86
C SER A 102 8.70 1.73 15.26
N GLN A 103 8.48 2.49 14.19
CA GLN A 103 9.52 3.33 13.59
C GLN A 103 10.00 4.46 14.54
N PHE A 104 9.12 5.03 15.37
CA PHE A 104 9.52 5.99 16.40
C PHE A 104 10.31 5.33 17.52
N GLU A 105 9.93 4.12 17.96
CA GLU A 105 10.70 3.34 18.93
C GLU A 105 12.09 2.98 18.42
N GLU A 106 12.24 2.57 17.16
CA GLU A 106 13.55 2.25 16.57
C GLU A 106 14.45 3.50 16.47
N LYS A 107 13.88 4.65 16.06
CA LYS A 107 14.59 5.92 16.04
C LYS A 107 15.02 6.36 17.44
N ALA A 108 14.17 6.17 18.45
CA ALA A 108 14.51 6.44 19.85
C ALA A 108 15.63 5.51 20.36
N LYS A 109 15.49 4.18 20.16
CA LYS A 109 16.51 3.17 20.52
C LYS A 109 17.84 3.39 19.80
N LYS A 110 17.84 3.93 18.59
CA LYS A 110 19.05 4.34 17.88
C LYS A 110 19.68 5.58 18.51
N ALA A 111 18.91 6.65 18.72
CA ALA A 111 19.39 7.87 19.36
C ALA A 111 19.92 7.63 20.79
N GLU A 112 19.30 6.72 21.54
CA GLU A 112 19.77 6.26 22.86
C GLU A 112 21.15 5.60 22.79
N LYS A 113 21.36 4.67 21.84
CA LYS A 113 22.65 4.01 21.60
C LYS A 113 23.71 4.99 21.12
N ASP A 114 23.36 5.88 20.20
CA ASP A 114 24.27 6.91 19.69
C ASP A 114 24.70 7.86 20.82
N LEU A 115 23.78 8.22 21.74
CA LEU A 115 24.08 8.99 22.95
C LEU A 115 24.98 8.22 23.93
N GLN A 116 24.70 6.94 24.19
CA GLN A 116 25.56 6.07 25.02
C GLN A 116 26.99 6.00 24.47
N LEU A 117 27.16 5.87 23.14
CA LEU A 117 28.46 5.89 22.48
C LEU A 117 29.20 7.24 22.62
N GLN A 118 28.48 8.38 22.62
CA GLN A 118 29.11 9.68 22.92
C GLN A 118 29.51 9.81 24.40
N LEU A 119 28.72 9.26 25.34
CA LEU A 119 29.06 9.25 26.77
C LEU A 119 30.30 8.38 27.04
N ASP A 120 30.36 7.18 26.48
CA ASP A 120 31.54 6.30 26.53
C ASP A 120 32.79 6.98 25.93
N ARG A 121 32.63 7.71 24.83
CA ARG A 121 33.70 8.48 24.20
C ARG A 121 34.16 9.64 25.07
N ALA A 122 33.23 10.37 25.68
CA ALA A 122 33.52 11.47 26.60
C ALA A 122 34.28 10.96 27.84
N MET A 123 33.83 9.86 28.46
CA MET A 123 34.50 9.20 29.58
C MET A 123 35.95 8.81 29.26
N ARG A 124 36.21 8.26 28.07
CA ARG A 124 37.58 7.91 27.64
C ARG A 124 38.47 9.15 27.47
N LEU A 125 37.95 10.19 26.82
CA LEU A 125 38.67 11.46 26.64
C LEU A 125 38.92 12.17 27.98
N GLU A 126 37.97 12.11 28.92
CA GLU A 126 38.14 12.64 30.27
C GLU A 126 39.22 11.87 31.04
N GLU A 127 39.27 10.54 30.95
CA GLU A 127 40.35 9.79 31.59
C GLU A 127 41.72 10.00 30.91
N GLU A 128 41.78 10.17 29.59
CA GLU A 128 43.01 10.57 28.90
C GLU A 128 43.49 11.95 29.37
N ARG A 129 42.58 12.94 29.47
CA ARG A 129 42.91 14.26 30.02
C ARG A 129 43.38 14.17 31.48
N ARG A 130 42.74 13.34 32.32
CA ARG A 130 43.13 13.09 33.71
C ARG A 130 44.55 12.49 33.81
N LYS A 131 44.93 11.58 32.91
CA LYS A 131 46.28 11.01 32.84
C LYS A 131 47.32 12.07 32.47
N VAL A 132 47.04 12.88 31.44
CA VAL A 132 47.90 13.99 31.01
C VAL A 132 48.04 15.06 32.10
N GLU A 133 46.96 15.37 32.81
CA GLU A 133 46.97 16.31 33.94
C GLU A 133 47.81 15.80 35.12
N GLN A 134 47.69 14.50 35.46
CA GLN A 134 48.53 13.86 36.48
C GLN A 134 50.01 13.82 36.10
N GLU A 135 50.32 13.56 34.83
CA GLU A 135 51.70 13.59 34.32
C GLU A 135 52.26 15.02 34.29
N SER A 136 51.48 16.00 33.85
CA SER A 136 51.84 17.43 33.90
C SER A 136 52.10 17.91 35.32
N ALA A 137 51.22 17.56 36.28
CA ALA A 137 51.40 17.93 37.69
C ALA A 137 52.65 17.27 38.31
N ARG A 138 52.98 16.03 37.92
CA ARG A 138 54.22 15.38 38.32
C ARG A 138 55.45 16.09 37.75
N LEU A 139 55.45 16.40 36.46
CA LEU A 139 56.55 17.10 35.80
C LEU A 139 56.72 18.54 36.33
N GLU A 140 55.63 19.20 36.71
CA GLU A 140 55.68 20.50 37.36
C GLU A 140 56.26 20.40 38.78
N ALA A 141 55.86 19.42 39.58
CA ALA A 141 56.44 19.18 40.91
C ALA A 141 57.95 18.85 40.83
N GLU A 142 58.36 18.04 39.84
CA GLU A 142 59.76 17.74 39.56
C GLU A 142 60.55 19.00 39.14
N ARG A 143 59.96 19.84 38.29
CA ARG A 143 60.52 21.16 37.92
C ARG A 143 60.64 22.10 39.13
N GLN A 144 59.64 22.16 40.01
CA GLN A 144 59.67 22.98 41.23
C GLN A 144 60.77 22.49 42.19
N ALA A 145 60.89 21.17 42.39
CA ALA A 145 61.96 20.58 43.18
C ALA A 145 63.35 20.86 42.59
N ALA A 146 63.51 20.79 41.27
CA ALA A 146 64.76 21.13 40.59
C ALA A 146 65.12 22.62 40.69
N LEU A 147 64.12 23.52 40.72
CA LEU A 147 64.34 24.95 40.95
C LEU A 147 64.81 25.22 42.38
N LEU A 148 64.16 24.61 43.40
CA LEU A 148 64.56 24.75 44.80
C LEU A 148 65.97 24.16 45.05
N ALA A 149 66.29 23.01 44.45
CA ALA A 149 67.62 22.43 44.53
C ALA A 149 68.69 23.32 43.88
N LYS A 150 68.36 23.98 42.76
CA LYS A 150 69.25 24.96 42.11
C LYS A 150 69.43 26.22 42.98
N GLU A 151 68.38 26.70 43.62
CA GLU A 151 68.41 27.86 44.52
C GLU A 151 69.28 27.59 45.76
N GLU A 152 69.13 26.42 46.39
CA GLU A 152 69.96 26.01 47.51
C GLU A 152 71.44 25.81 47.10
N LEU A 153 71.71 25.23 45.92
CA LEU A 153 73.08 25.16 45.38
C LEU A 153 73.65 26.55 45.07
N ALA A 154 72.83 27.51 44.61
CA ALA A 154 73.27 28.89 44.40
C ALA A 154 73.59 29.59 45.72
N ARG A 155 72.79 29.39 46.77
CA ARG A 155 73.06 29.88 48.14
C ARG A 155 74.36 29.29 48.69
N GLN A 156 74.58 27.99 48.53
CA GLN A 156 75.82 27.33 48.94
C GLN A 156 77.04 27.85 48.16
N ALA A 157 76.89 28.16 46.87
CA ALA A 157 77.94 28.79 46.07
C ALA A 157 78.21 30.24 46.53
N GLU A 158 77.17 31.01 46.86
CA GLU A 158 77.30 32.38 47.39
C GLU A 158 78.02 32.39 48.75
N ASP A 159 77.68 31.47 49.65
CA ASP A 159 78.33 31.34 50.96
C ASP A 159 79.76 30.78 50.84
N GLN A 160 80.06 29.92 49.87
CA GLN A 160 81.43 29.55 49.51
C GLN A 160 82.22 30.74 48.95
N MET A 161 81.61 31.59 48.11
CA MET A 161 82.25 32.80 47.60
C MET A 161 82.56 33.80 48.73
N LYS A 162 81.63 34.04 49.67
CA LYS A 162 81.88 34.88 50.85
C LYS A 162 83.04 34.37 51.70
N ASN A 163 83.15 33.05 51.86
CA ASN A 163 84.26 32.43 52.60
C ASN A 163 85.60 32.59 51.85
N GLN A 164 85.61 32.42 50.52
CA GLN A 164 86.79 32.71 49.69
C GLN A 164 87.16 34.19 49.71
N GLU A 165 86.19 35.10 49.72
CA GLU A 165 86.37 36.55 49.81
C GLU A 165 86.94 36.97 51.18
N GLN A 166 86.44 36.37 52.28
CA GLN A 166 87.00 36.54 53.63
C GLN A 166 88.45 36.05 53.71
N LEU A 167 88.75 34.84 53.20
CA LEU A 167 90.11 34.32 53.14
C LEU A 167 91.02 35.19 52.25
N ALA A 168 90.51 35.73 51.14
CA ALA A 168 91.25 36.67 50.29
C ALA A 168 91.51 38.01 50.99
N ALA A 169 90.56 38.51 51.79
CA ALA A 169 90.73 39.72 52.58
C ALA A 169 91.73 39.53 53.74
N GLU A 170 91.69 38.39 54.44
CA GLU A 170 92.72 38.03 55.43
C GLU A 170 94.10 37.92 54.78
N LEU A 171 94.22 37.21 53.65
CA LEU A 171 95.47 37.13 52.89
C LEU A 171 95.95 38.51 52.41
N ALA A 172 95.05 39.43 52.04
CA ALA A 172 95.39 40.80 51.70
C ALA A 172 95.88 41.61 52.93
N GLU A 173 95.29 41.42 54.12
CA GLU A 173 95.79 42.03 55.36
C GLU A 173 97.18 41.48 55.73
N TYR A 174 97.36 40.16 55.70
CA TYR A 174 98.67 39.54 55.92
C TYR A 174 99.70 40.00 54.87
N THR A 175 99.32 40.15 53.61
CA THR A 175 100.19 40.66 52.54
C THR A 175 100.55 42.13 52.79
N ALA A 176 99.59 43.00 53.14
CA ALA A 176 99.86 44.40 53.47
C ALA A 176 100.76 44.52 54.71
N LYS A 177 100.58 43.65 55.71
CA LYS A 177 101.43 43.55 56.91
C LYS A 177 102.84 43.06 56.58
N ILE A 178 102.97 42.10 55.66
CA ILE A 178 104.27 41.68 55.10
C ILE A 178 104.91 42.86 54.37
N SER A 179 104.22 43.54 53.45
CA SER A 179 104.77 44.69 52.73
C SER A 179 105.13 45.87 53.65
N LEU A 180 104.45 46.08 54.77
CA LEU A 180 104.86 47.04 55.80
C LEU A 180 106.13 46.61 56.54
N LEU A 181 106.30 45.32 56.82
CA LEU A 181 107.52 44.77 57.41
C LEU A 181 108.68 44.72 56.40
N GLU A 182 108.39 44.47 55.13
CA GLU A 182 109.34 44.53 54.01
C GLU A 182 109.74 45.96 53.71
N GLU A 183 108.84 46.95 53.82
CA GLU A 183 109.19 48.37 53.68
C GLU A 183 109.98 48.87 54.88
N ALA A 184 109.63 48.46 56.11
CA ALA A 184 110.43 48.73 57.30
C ALA A 184 111.82 48.06 57.20
N LYS A 185 111.89 46.83 56.68
CA LYS A 185 113.15 46.17 56.31
C LYS A 185 113.86 46.96 55.22
N ARG A 186 113.19 47.39 54.15
CA ARG A 186 113.79 48.13 53.01
C ARG A 186 114.34 49.46 53.45
N VAL A 187 113.71 50.17 54.39
CA VAL A 187 114.27 51.39 55.00
C VAL A 187 115.52 51.05 55.83
N LYS A 188 115.50 49.97 56.63
CA LYS A 188 116.69 49.51 57.39
C LYS A 188 117.80 48.93 56.51
N GLU A 189 117.43 48.37 55.36
CA GLU A 189 118.31 47.81 54.34
C GLU A 189 118.80 48.90 53.39
N GLN A 190 118.10 50.02 53.25
CA GLN A 190 118.59 51.27 52.64
C GLN A 190 119.46 52.08 53.58
N GLU A 191 119.25 52.01 54.90
CA GLU A 191 120.27 52.41 55.87
C GLU A 191 121.50 51.51 55.71
N ALA A 192 121.33 50.19 55.64
CA ALA A 192 122.43 49.24 55.42
C ALA A 192 123.12 49.42 54.05
N ASP A 193 122.40 49.72 52.97
CA ASP A 193 122.95 50.00 51.63
C ASP A 193 123.52 51.41 51.52
N GLN A 194 123.13 52.35 52.40
CA GLN A 194 123.92 53.57 52.62
C GLN A 194 125.21 53.28 53.39
N TRP A 195 125.31 52.17 54.15
CA TRP A 195 126.58 51.66 54.68
C TRP A 195 127.33 50.74 53.70
N GLN A 196 126.64 50.06 52.78
CA GLN A 196 127.21 49.03 51.89
C GLN A 196 127.51 49.53 50.46
N ASN A 197 126.77 50.47 49.87
CA ASN A 197 127.21 51.12 48.63
C ASN A 197 128.45 52.01 48.88
N ARG A 198 128.57 52.61 50.08
CA ARG A 198 129.83 53.13 50.65
C ARG A 198 130.99 52.09 50.67
N ALA A 199 130.69 50.81 50.42
CA ALA A 199 131.65 49.71 50.30
C ALA A 199 131.55 48.91 48.98
N LYS A 200 130.60 49.21 48.07
CA LYS A 200 130.39 48.51 46.77
C LYS A 200 130.46 49.42 45.53
N GLU A 201 130.52 50.74 45.73
CA GLU A 201 131.24 51.65 44.82
C GLU A 201 132.72 51.25 44.66
N ALA A 202 133.20 50.30 45.48
CA ALA A 202 134.43 49.57 45.31
C ALA A 202 134.32 48.22 44.51
N GLN A 203 133.29 47.95 43.64
CA GLN A 203 133.10 46.59 43.02
C GLN A 203 132.43 46.17 41.59
N ASP A 204 131.33 46.67 40.89
CA ASP A 204 130.25 45.75 40.18
C ASP A 204 129.23 46.00 38.86
N ASP A 205 128.16 45.11 38.40
CA ASP A 205 126.85 45.15 37.39
C ASP A 205 125.69 43.90 37.10
N LEU A 206 124.36 43.96 36.49
CA LEU A 206 123.30 42.85 35.89
C LEU A 206 121.69 43.00 35.35
N PHE A 207 120.89 42.10 34.52
CA PHE A 207 119.33 42.12 34.00
C PHE A 207 118.42 40.87 33.27
N LYS A 208 116.99 40.78 32.95
CA LYS A 208 115.99 39.66 32.24
C LYS A 208 114.35 39.84 31.76
N THR A 209 113.53 39.00 30.90
CA THR A 209 111.94 39.00 30.43
C THR A 209 111.07 37.86 29.50
N ARG A 210 109.63 37.60 29.38
CA ARG A 210 108.68 36.81 28.30
C ARG A 210 106.98 36.61 28.30
N GLU A 211 106.16 35.94 27.30
CA GLU A 211 104.72 35.13 27.23
C GLU A 211 103.39 35.18 26.15
N GLU A 212 102.33 34.21 25.95
CA GLU A 212 101.21 33.94 24.77
C GLU A 212 99.68 33.14 24.89
N LEU A 213 98.64 32.95 23.89
CA LEU A 213 97.15 32.26 23.92
C LEU A 213 96.06 31.89 22.63
N HIS A 214 94.82 31.14 22.63
CA HIS A 214 93.67 30.69 21.53
C HIS A 214 92.13 30.05 21.93
N LEU A 215 90.93 29.49 21.30
CA LEU A 215 89.93 29.23 20.03
C LEU A 215 88.55 28.22 20.23
N MET A 216 87.30 27.76 19.59
CA MET A 216 86.06 27.77 18.52
C MET A 216 84.69 26.77 18.79
N MET A 217 83.45 26.29 18.20
CA MET A 217 82.31 26.15 17.03
C MET A 217 80.78 25.47 17.39
N ALA A 218 79.54 24.94 16.80
CA ALA A 218 78.56 24.48 15.59
C ALA A 218 76.89 24.19 15.88
N ALA A 219 75.68 23.59 15.31
CA ALA A 219 74.85 22.86 14.12
C ALA A 219 73.14 22.57 14.14
N PRO A 220 72.26 21.93 13.16
CA PRO A 220 70.64 21.86 12.93
C PRO A 220 69.61 20.60 12.38
N VAL A 221 68.18 20.61 12.13
CA VAL A 221 67.04 19.46 11.80
C VAL A 221 65.49 19.61 11.07
N PRO A 222 64.50 18.57 10.73
CA PRO A 222 63.13 18.50 9.84
C PRO A 222 61.65 17.65 10.08
N PRO A 223 60.48 17.50 9.20
CA PRO A 223 58.93 17.10 9.43
C PRO A 223 57.83 16.04 8.58
N PRO A 224 56.42 16.14 8.16
CA PRO A 224 55.12 15.14 8.07
C PRO A 224 54.07 14.94 6.74
N PRO A 225 52.67 14.55 6.47
CA PRO A 225 51.26 13.86 6.90
C PRO A 225 50.14 13.03 5.88
N MET A 226 48.73 12.71 6.07
CA MET A 226 47.64 11.83 5.21
C MET A 226 45.93 11.82 5.31
N VAL A 227 44.96 11.03 4.54
CA VAL A 227 43.32 10.94 4.39
C VAL A 227 42.48 9.54 3.95
N ILE A 228 41.15 9.09 3.59
CA ILE A 228 39.56 9.33 3.25
C ILE A 228 38.49 7.99 3.22
N ALA A 229 37.15 7.58 2.83
CA ALA A 229 35.74 7.81 2.05
C ALA A 229 34.31 6.89 2.30
N ASP A 230 33.25 6.61 1.36
CA ASP A 230 31.62 6.42 1.39
C ASP A 230 30.71 5.16 0.67
N GLU A 231 29.33 4.79 0.33
CA GLU A 231 27.72 5.06 0.32
C GLU A 231 26.55 3.89 -0.17
N VAL A 232 25.09 3.95 -0.24
CA VAL A 232 23.89 2.84 -0.52
C VAL A 232 22.27 3.08 -1.00
N HIS A 233 21.23 2.10 -1.34
CA HIS A 233 19.65 2.20 -1.78
C HIS A 233 18.50 0.92 -1.93
N GLU A 234 17.10 0.98 -2.29
CA GLU A 234 15.84 -0.06 -2.25
C GLU A 234 14.34 -0.03 -3.10
N ALA A 235 13.23 -0.98 -3.07
CA ALA A 235 11.79 -1.08 -3.84
C ALA A 235 10.47 -2.14 -3.56
N GLU A 236 9.16 -2.19 -4.17
CA GLU A 236 7.79 -3.08 -3.92
C GLU A 236 6.33 -3.19 -4.84
N HIS A 237 5.23 -4.12 -4.62
CA HIS A 237 3.61 -4.31 -4.90
C HIS A 237 2.72 -5.03 -6.15
N ASP A 238 1.34 -5.46 -6.41
CA ASP A 238 -0.20 -5.80 -5.94
C ASP A 238 -1.39 -6.52 -6.96
N ASP A 239 -2.75 -6.98 -6.68
CA ASP A 239 -3.91 -7.73 -7.58
C ASP A 239 -5.59 -8.00 -7.24
N HIS A 240 -6.65 -8.55 -8.07
CA HIS A 240 -8.28 -8.80 -7.88
C HIS A 240 -9.41 -9.68 -8.84
N ASP A 241 -10.78 -10.08 -8.56
CA ASP A 241 -11.90 -10.94 -9.41
C ASP A 241 -13.55 -11.18 -9.11
N GLU A 242 -14.43 -11.82 -10.03
CA GLU A 242 -15.74 -12.71 -10.16
C GLU A 242 -17.35 -12.52 -9.83
N ASN A 243 -18.27 -12.79 -10.83
CA ASN A 243 -19.66 -13.51 -10.91
C ASN A 243 -21.17 -12.99 -10.62
N MET A 244 -22.28 -13.65 -11.16
CA MET A 244 -23.81 -13.33 -11.08
C MET A 244 -24.89 -14.45 -11.51
N ARG A 245 -26.30 -14.35 -11.41
CA ARG A 245 -27.42 -15.30 -11.96
C ARG A 245 -28.99 -14.87 -11.94
N SER A 246 -30.08 -15.74 -12.06
CA SER A 246 -31.54 -15.45 -12.54
C SER A 246 -32.85 -16.22 -11.95
N TYR A 247 -34.15 -16.03 -12.42
CA TYR A 247 -35.52 -16.48 -11.82
C TYR A 247 -36.88 -16.59 -12.72
N SER A 248 -38.10 -17.08 -12.26
CA SER A 248 -39.50 -17.20 -12.97
C SER A 248 -40.80 -17.47 -12.04
N ALA A 249 -42.15 -17.80 -12.26
CA ALA A 249 -43.26 -18.09 -13.30
C ALA A 249 -44.81 -18.10 -12.78
N GLU A 250 -45.96 -18.31 -13.58
CA GLU A 250 -47.48 -18.19 -13.20
C GLU A 250 -48.62 -19.12 -13.93
N PHE A 251 -50.01 -19.01 -13.73
CA PHE A 251 -51.16 -20.04 -14.07
C PHE A 251 -52.70 -19.63 -14.44
N GLN A 252 -53.76 -20.54 -14.61
CA GLN A 252 -55.20 -20.35 -15.20
C GLN A 252 -56.46 -21.30 -14.74
N VAL A 253 -57.79 -21.14 -15.15
CA VAL A 253 -59.09 -21.91 -14.70
C VAL A 253 -60.48 -21.84 -15.57
N GLU A 254 -61.77 -22.20 -15.13
CA GLU A 254 -63.17 -22.34 -15.84
C GLU A 254 -64.38 -21.28 -15.75
N GLY A 255 -65.21 -21.04 -16.81
CA GLY A 255 -66.45 -20.21 -16.91
C GLY A 255 -66.86 -19.11 -18.01
N ILE A 256 -66.78 -19.25 -19.35
CA ILE A 256 -66.74 -18.11 -20.33
C ILE A 256 -67.85 -16.99 -20.34
N ARG A 257 -67.46 -15.69 -20.34
CA ARG A 257 -68.17 -14.56 -21.02
C ARG A 257 -67.78 -14.52 -22.50
N ASN A 258 -68.65 -13.99 -23.37
CA ASN A 258 -68.41 -13.85 -24.81
C ASN A 258 -67.51 -12.67 -25.21
N ASN A 259 -66.47 -12.41 -24.43
CA ASN A 259 -65.31 -11.62 -24.84
C ASN A 259 -64.52 -12.45 -25.87
N ARG A 260 -64.45 -12.01 -27.13
CA ARG A 260 -63.74 -12.71 -28.22
C ARG A 260 -62.29 -12.20 -28.39
N ASP A 261 -61.73 -11.65 -27.31
CA ASP A 261 -60.40 -11.03 -27.14
C ASP A 261 -59.22 -11.89 -27.65
N GLU A 262 -59.45 -13.19 -27.91
CA GLU A 262 -58.56 -14.02 -28.72
C GLU A 262 -58.25 -13.44 -30.10
N GLU A 263 -59.12 -12.60 -30.66
CA GLU A 263 -58.93 -11.93 -31.95
C GLU A 263 -58.06 -10.67 -31.84
N ASP A 264 -57.98 -10.03 -30.68
CA ASP A 264 -57.04 -8.91 -30.44
C ASP A 264 -55.67 -9.40 -29.94
N ARG A 265 -55.45 -10.72 -29.89
CA ARG A 265 -54.13 -11.29 -29.55
C ARG A 265 -53.13 -11.03 -30.68
N LEU A 266 -52.14 -10.21 -30.37
CA LEU A 266 -50.86 -10.13 -31.06
C LEU A 266 -49.84 -11.07 -30.39
N THR A 267 -48.81 -11.46 -31.11
CA THR A 267 -47.67 -12.21 -30.56
C THR A 267 -46.80 -11.35 -29.66
N GLU A 268 -46.03 -11.95 -28.75
CA GLU A 268 -45.14 -11.18 -27.88
C GLU A 268 -44.04 -10.45 -28.67
N ALA A 269 -43.60 -11.01 -29.80
CA ALA A 269 -42.68 -10.36 -30.74
C ALA A 269 -43.29 -9.18 -31.52
N GLU A 270 -44.62 -9.00 -31.51
CA GLU A 270 -45.30 -7.81 -32.04
C GLU A 270 -45.63 -6.79 -30.95
N LYS A 271 -45.83 -7.24 -29.71
CA LYS A 271 -46.12 -6.36 -28.56
C LYS A 271 -44.88 -5.76 -27.91
N ASN A 272 -43.77 -6.50 -27.93
CA ASN A 272 -42.60 -6.24 -27.11
C ASN A 272 -41.37 -6.11 -28.01
N GLU A 273 -41.06 -4.87 -28.36
CA GLU A 273 -39.97 -4.51 -29.28
C GLU A 273 -38.60 -5.07 -28.84
N ARG A 274 -38.38 -5.23 -27.51
CA ARG A 274 -37.16 -5.88 -27.00
C ARG A 274 -37.09 -7.35 -27.41
N VAL A 275 -38.20 -8.09 -27.28
CA VAL A 275 -38.29 -9.50 -27.70
C VAL A 275 -38.15 -9.61 -29.22
N GLN A 276 -38.76 -8.69 -29.97
CA GLN A 276 -38.60 -8.61 -31.42
C GLN A 276 -37.12 -8.46 -31.83
N ARG A 277 -36.42 -7.47 -31.24
CA ARG A 277 -34.99 -7.23 -31.49
C ARG A 277 -34.11 -8.42 -31.08
N GLN A 278 -34.40 -9.08 -29.95
CA GLN A 278 -33.68 -10.28 -29.52
C GLN A 278 -33.87 -11.45 -30.48
N LEU A 279 -35.09 -11.67 -31.00
CA LEU A 279 -35.34 -12.72 -31.99
C LEU A 279 -34.68 -12.42 -33.35
N MET A 280 -34.63 -11.15 -33.76
CA MET A 280 -33.92 -10.74 -34.98
C MET A 280 -32.40 -10.93 -34.85
N ALA A 281 -31.81 -10.58 -33.71
CA ALA A 281 -30.39 -10.79 -33.43
C ALA A 281 -30.03 -12.29 -33.50
N LEU A 282 -30.73 -13.13 -32.73
CA LEU A 282 -30.53 -14.59 -32.75
C LEU A 282 -30.77 -15.21 -34.13
N SER A 283 -31.72 -14.68 -34.91
CA SER A 283 -31.96 -15.14 -36.30
C SER A 283 -30.82 -14.78 -37.24
N SER A 284 -30.08 -13.70 -36.96
CA SER A 284 -28.88 -13.31 -37.72
C SER A 284 -27.67 -14.14 -37.28
N GLU A 285 -27.44 -14.28 -35.98
CA GLU A 285 -26.33 -15.05 -35.40
C GLU A 285 -26.37 -16.53 -35.81
N LEU A 286 -27.58 -17.11 -35.91
CA LEU A 286 -27.78 -18.50 -36.33
C LEU A 286 -27.84 -18.69 -37.85
N ALA A 287 -27.82 -17.62 -38.66
CA ALA A 287 -27.89 -17.73 -40.12
C ALA A 287 -26.60 -18.34 -40.70
N ASP A 288 -25.44 -17.85 -40.26
CA ASP A 288 -24.12 -18.28 -40.78
C ASP A 288 -23.78 -19.73 -40.42
N ALA A 289 -24.32 -20.24 -39.31
CA ALA A 289 -24.15 -21.61 -38.85
C ALA A 289 -25.20 -22.59 -39.41
N ARG A 290 -26.11 -22.14 -40.30
CA ARG A 290 -27.28 -22.93 -40.72
C ARG A 290 -26.97 -23.90 -41.84
N ASP A 291 -27.08 -25.19 -41.54
CA ASP A 291 -27.06 -26.25 -42.56
C ASP A 291 -28.42 -26.34 -43.29
N GLU A 292 -28.46 -25.79 -44.50
CA GLU A 292 -29.61 -25.82 -45.41
C GLU A 292 -30.07 -27.24 -45.77
N SER A 293 -29.19 -28.24 -45.76
CA SER A 293 -29.52 -29.63 -46.12
C SER A 293 -30.30 -30.37 -45.03
N LYS A 294 -30.23 -29.90 -43.78
CA LYS A 294 -30.87 -30.52 -42.61
C LYS A 294 -32.25 -29.94 -42.27
N LYS A 295 -32.82 -29.10 -43.14
CA LYS A 295 -34.15 -28.50 -42.96
C LYS A 295 -35.24 -29.57 -42.90
N THR A 296 -36.00 -29.59 -41.81
CA THR A 296 -37.19 -30.43 -41.70
C THR A 296 -38.35 -29.84 -42.52
N GLN A 297 -39.37 -30.65 -42.81
CA GLN A 297 -40.60 -30.18 -43.44
C GLN A 297 -41.27 -29.05 -42.63
N ASN A 298 -41.16 -29.08 -41.29
CA ASN A 298 -41.69 -28.03 -40.42
C ASN A 298 -40.91 -26.71 -40.54
N ASP A 299 -39.59 -26.75 -40.76
CA ASP A 299 -38.79 -25.54 -41.00
C ASP A 299 -39.18 -24.86 -42.31
N ILE A 300 -39.44 -25.67 -43.35
CA ILE A 300 -39.88 -25.18 -44.66
C ILE A 300 -41.25 -24.50 -44.54
N LEU A 301 -42.22 -25.16 -43.89
CA LEU A 301 -43.53 -24.59 -43.60
C LEU A 301 -43.44 -23.34 -42.70
N HIS A 302 -42.55 -23.31 -41.71
CA HIS A 302 -42.37 -22.14 -40.86
C HIS A 302 -41.79 -20.94 -41.65
N MET A 303 -40.77 -21.15 -42.48
CA MET A 303 -40.22 -20.10 -43.35
C MET A 303 -41.27 -19.57 -44.34
N GLU A 304 -42.12 -20.44 -44.91
CA GLU A 304 -43.20 -20.01 -45.81
C GLU A 304 -44.30 -19.22 -45.07
N ASN A 305 -44.62 -19.60 -43.84
CA ASN A 305 -45.53 -18.82 -42.98
C ASN A 305 -44.95 -17.43 -42.67
N MET A 306 -43.70 -17.37 -42.21
CA MET A 306 -42.99 -16.11 -41.92
C MET A 306 -42.89 -15.21 -43.17
N ARG A 307 -42.53 -15.78 -44.33
CA ARG A 307 -42.45 -15.06 -45.62
C ARG A 307 -43.80 -14.49 -46.06
N ALA A 308 -44.90 -15.17 -45.72
CA ALA A 308 -46.26 -14.72 -45.98
C ALA A 308 -46.84 -13.82 -44.87
N GLY A 309 -46.04 -13.43 -43.86
CA GLY A 309 -46.51 -12.64 -42.72
C GLY A 309 -47.50 -13.35 -41.79
N ARG A 310 -47.64 -14.68 -41.92
CA ARG A 310 -48.56 -15.52 -41.13
C ARG A 310 -47.94 -15.87 -39.77
N ASP A 311 -48.44 -15.27 -38.70
CA ASP A 311 -48.22 -15.72 -37.34
C ASP A 311 -49.38 -16.59 -36.80
N LYS A 312 -49.20 -17.14 -35.60
CA LYS A 312 -50.17 -18.00 -34.91
C LYS A 312 -51.56 -17.37 -34.76
N TYR A 313 -51.65 -16.10 -34.37
CA TYR A 313 -52.92 -15.43 -34.12
C TYR A 313 -53.55 -14.85 -35.40
N LYS A 314 -52.76 -14.33 -36.37
CA LYS A 314 -53.29 -13.99 -37.71
C LYS A 314 -53.89 -15.23 -38.39
N THR A 315 -53.21 -16.37 -38.34
CA THR A 315 -53.70 -17.63 -38.91
C THR A 315 -54.94 -18.13 -38.17
N LEU A 316 -54.96 -18.09 -36.82
CA LEU A 316 -56.13 -18.45 -36.02
C LEU A 316 -57.34 -17.54 -36.28
N ARG A 317 -57.15 -16.23 -36.52
CA ARG A 317 -58.22 -15.33 -36.98
C ARG A 317 -58.76 -15.80 -38.33
N GLN A 318 -57.88 -15.99 -39.33
CA GLN A 318 -58.24 -16.34 -40.70
C GLN A 318 -59.08 -17.62 -40.78
N ILE A 319 -58.66 -18.71 -40.13
CA ILE A 319 -59.39 -20.00 -40.13
C ILE A 319 -60.65 -20.01 -39.24
N ARG A 320 -60.96 -18.89 -38.57
CA ARG A 320 -62.18 -18.68 -37.76
C ARG A 320 -63.14 -17.65 -38.37
N MET A 321 -62.83 -17.15 -39.57
CA MET A 321 -63.74 -16.33 -40.40
C MET A 321 -64.90 -17.18 -40.94
N GLY A 322 -65.93 -16.54 -41.49
CA GLY A 322 -67.10 -17.22 -42.02
C GLY A 322 -68.01 -17.85 -40.94
N ASN A 323 -69.16 -18.35 -41.38
CA ASN A 323 -70.11 -19.02 -40.48
C ASN A 323 -69.57 -20.41 -40.07
N THR A 324 -69.96 -20.92 -38.90
CA THR A 324 -69.67 -22.31 -38.49
C THR A 324 -70.13 -23.32 -39.54
N LYS A 325 -71.28 -23.10 -40.19
CA LYS A 325 -71.71 -23.96 -41.32
C LYS A 325 -70.69 -23.92 -42.47
N GLN A 326 -70.25 -22.74 -42.90
CA GLN A 326 -69.28 -22.60 -43.99
C GLN A 326 -67.98 -23.34 -43.67
N ARG A 327 -67.44 -23.19 -42.46
CA ARG A 327 -66.21 -23.91 -42.04
C ARG A 327 -66.39 -25.41 -41.86
N ILE A 328 -67.63 -25.90 -41.75
CA ILE A 328 -67.96 -27.33 -41.81
C ILE A 328 -68.06 -27.78 -43.27
N ASP A 329 -68.76 -27.03 -44.11
CA ASP A 329 -68.88 -27.28 -45.56
C ASP A 329 -67.49 -27.30 -46.24
N GLU A 330 -66.59 -26.41 -45.82
CA GLU A 330 -65.18 -26.37 -46.25
C GLU A 330 -64.36 -27.56 -45.71
N PHE A 331 -64.67 -28.06 -44.51
CA PHE A 331 -63.97 -29.20 -43.91
C PHE A 331 -64.44 -30.55 -44.50
N GLU A 332 -65.72 -30.68 -44.86
CA GLU A 332 -66.26 -31.84 -45.58
C GLU A 332 -65.79 -31.94 -47.04
N ALA A 333 -65.07 -30.93 -47.55
CA ALA A 333 -64.55 -30.84 -48.91
C ALA A 333 -63.01 -31.05 -49.02
N LEU A 334 -62.34 -31.44 -47.93
CA LEU A 334 -60.89 -31.72 -47.84
C LEU A 334 -60.59 -33.23 -47.87
#